data_AF-A0A7V9QH81-F1
#
_entry.id   AF-A0A7V9QH81-F1
#
_cell.length_a   1.000
_cell.length_b   1.000
_cell.length_c   1.000
_cell.angle_alpha   90.00
_cell.angle_beta   90.00
_cell.angle_gamma   90.00
#
_symmetry.space_group_name_H-M   'P 1'
#
loop_
_entity.id
_entity.type
_entity.pdbx_description
1 polymer ?
#
loop_
_entity_poly.entity_id
_entity_poly.type
_entity_poly.pdbx_seq_one_letter_code
_entity_poly.pdbx_strand_id
1 'polypeptide(L)'
;MPPASAQGKCPSCGEPASGHFCANCGSPLAGARCAACATILTPGAKFCHRCGNAAGAPGVRSAAGATTLPWAIAGIALVAFVALLAGQRFRSTPPVDAAQAQAQAQGAPQGEDARGGGAPPDASAQGVRAPDISNMSPRERADRLYDRIMRLDTEGKKDSVLFFAPMGIAAYQAVSDPDADARFDMGRISVVAGALPVAKSEADSILAKQPTHLLGLVLAMQVARASGDNAGASAYRAKIHAAQKSELAKKLSEYDRHSADIRDALADK
;
A
#
# COMPACT_ATOMS: atom_id res chain seq x y z
N MET A 1 -21.90 35.66 -14.02
CA MET A 1 -23.28 35.10 -14.09
C MET A 1 -23.27 33.77 -13.36
N PRO A 2 -24.00 33.61 -12.24
CA PRO A 2 -24.17 32.31 -11.61
C PRO A 2 -24.93 31.36 -12.56
N PRO A 3 -24.56 30.06 -12.67
CA PRO A 3 -25.33 29.13 -13.47
C PRO A 3 -26.72 28.97 -12.87
N ALA A 4 -27.75 29.07 -13.73
CA ALA A 4 -29.14 28.85 -13.35
C ALA A 4 -29.28 27.47 -12.69
N SER A 5 -29.74 27.45 -11.44
CA SER A 5 -30.11 26.22 -10.73
C SER A 5 -31.15 25.48 -11.55
N ALA A 6 -30.73 24.37 -12.17
CA ALA A 6 -31.63 23.47 -12.88
C ALA A 6 -32.66 22.94 -11.88
N GLN A 7 -33.87 23.48 -11.95
CA GLN A 7 -35.03 22.98 -11.22
C GLN A 7 -35.40 21.63 -11.86
N GLY A 8 -35.20 20.55 -11.10
CA GLY A 8 -35.42 19.20 -11.60
C GLY A 8 -35.92 18.29 -10.48
N LYS A 9 -36.54 17.18 -10.86
CA LYS A 9 -36.85 16.10 -9.92
C LYS A 9 -35.56 15.43 -9.48
N CYS A 10 -35.48 15.05 -8.20
CA CYS A 10 -34.36 14.30 -7.67
C CYS A 10 -34.28 12.93 -8.37
N PRO A 11 -33.14 12.53 -8.95
CA PRO A 11 -33.02 11.23 -9.61
C PRO A 11 -33.09 10.05 -8.63
N SER A 12 -32.91 10.29 -7.33
CA SER A 12 -32.96 9.23 -6.31
C SER A 12 -34.35 9.00 -5.73
N CYS A 13 -35.13 10.05 -5.46
CA CYS A 13 -36.44 9.93 -4.79
C CYS A 13 -37.61 10.54 -5.56
N GLY A 14 -37.38 11.18 -6.70
CA GLY A 14 -38.44 11.75 -7.56
C GLY A 14 -39.02 13.08 -7.11
N GLU A 15 -38.72 13.55 -5.89
CA GLU A 15 -39.23 14.82 -5.37
C GLU A 15 -38.63 16.06 -6.07
N PRO A 16 -39.36 17.18 -6.13
CA PRO A 16 -38.80 18.45 -6.59
C PRO A 16 -37.57 18.82 -5.77
N ALA A 17 -36.44 19.09 -6.42
CA ALA A 17 -35.21 19.42 -5.74
C ALA A 17 -34.49 20.59 -6.39
N SER A 18 -33.85 21.41 -5.56
CA SER A 18 -33.09 22.58 -5.98
C SER A 18 -31.80 22.67 -5.16
N GLY A 19 -30.77 23.28 -5.73
CA GLY A 19 -29.46 23.40 -5.10
C GLY A 19 -28.57 22.19 -5.37
N HIS A 20 -27.58 21.97 -4.50
CA HIS A 20 -26.59 20.90 -4.67
C HIS A 20 -26.96 19.58 -3.99
N PHE A 21 -27.89 19.56 -3.04
CA PHE A 21 -28.34 18.33 -2.38
C PHE A 21 -29.86 18.35 -2.24
N CYS A 22 -30.50 17.19 -2.40
CA CYS A 22 -31.94 17.05 -2.21
C CYS A 22 -32.30 17.21 -0.72
N ALA A 23 -33.22 18.12 -0.40
CA ALA A 23 -33.67 18.32 0.97
C ALA A 23 -34.44 17.13 1.55
N ASN A 24 -35.07 16.30 0.71
CA ASN A 24 -35.88 15.17 1.16
C ASN A 24 -35.06 13.90 1.43
N CYS A 25 -34.10 13.56 0.55
CA CYS A 25 -33.33 12.31 0.65
C CYS A 25 -31.82 12.49 0.78
N GLY A 26 -31.31 13.73 0.79
CA GLY A 26 -29.87 14.02 0.92
C GLY A 26 -29.01 13.68 -0.30
N SER A 27 -29.58 13.15 -1.39
CA SER A 27 -28.81 12.79 -2.58
C SER A 27 -28.20 14.01 -3.28
N PRO A 28 -26.95 13.93 -3.78
CA PRO A 28 -26.32 15.02 -4.50
C PRO A 28 -27.05 15.31 -5.81
N LEU A 29 -27.16 16.59 -6.16
CA LEU A 29 -27.68 17.09 -7.43
C LEU A 29 -26.53 17.66 -8.28
N ALA A 30 -26.85 18.20 -9.46
CA ALA A 30 -25.85 18.78 -10.33
C ALA A 30 -25.00 19.84 -9.60
N GLY A 31 -23.67 19.72 -9.72
CA GLY A 31 -22.72 20.64 -9.11
C GLY A 31 -22.40 20.38 -7.63
N ALA A 32 -22.96 19.33 -7.00
CA ALA A 32 -22.58 18.94 -5.65
C ALA A 32 -21.09 18.60 -5.55
N ARG A 33 -20.45 18.97 -4.44
CA ARG A 33 -19.05 18.65 -4.16
C ARG A 33 -18.93 17.76 -2.93
N CYS A 34 -17.99 16.82 -2.98
CA CYS A 34 -17.64 15.97 -1.85
C CYS A 34 -17.07 16.81 -0.71
N ALA A 35 -17.60 16.66 0.50
CA ALA A 35 -17.14 17.40 1.67
C ALA A 35 -15.70 17.02 2.12
N ALA A 36 -15.20 15.86 1.71
CA ALA A 36 -13.88 15.37 2.11
C ALA A 36 -12.76 15.72 1.12
N CYS A 37 -13.04 15.67 -0.19
CA CYS A 37 -12.02 15.88 -1.23
C CYS A 37 -12.37 16.95 -2.27
N ALA A 38 -13.50 17.64 -2.10
CA ALA A 38 -14.00 18.71 -2.97
C ALA A 38 -14.30 18.33 -4.44
N THR A 39 -14.20 17.04 -4.81
CA THR A 39 -14.54 16.58 -6.16
C THR A 39 -16.03 16.69 -6.46
N ILE A 40 -16.39 16.91 -7.73
CA ILE A 40 -17.79 17.00 -8.16
C ILE A 40 -18.43 15.61 -8.10
N LEU A 41 -19.59 15.51 -7.45
CA LEU A 41 -20.34 14.27 -7.33
C LEU A 41 -21.30 14.11 -8.51
N THR A 42 -21.46 12.87 -8.98
CA THR A 42 -22.50 12.51 -9.94
C THR A 42 -23.86 12.65 -9.26
N PRO A 43 -24.87 13.26 -9.92
CA PRO A 43 -26.23 13.34 -9.38
C PRO A 43 -26.77 11.96 -8.98
N GLY A 44 -27.29 11.84 -7.76
CA GLY A 44 -27.81 10.58 -7.21
C GLY A 44 -26.77 9.59 -6.68
N ALA A 45 -25.46 9.91 -6.73
CA ALA A 45 -24.43 9.02 -6.19
C ALA A 45 -24.54 8.84 -4.67
N LYS A 46 -24.40 7.59 -4.19
CA LYS A 46 -24.34 7.28 -2.75
C LYS A 46 -22.95 7.50 -2.14
N PHE A 47 -21.89 7.38 -2.95
CA PHE A 47 -20.49 7.52 -2.54
C PHE A 47 -19.70 8.36 -3.55
N CYS A 48 -18.64 9.01 -3.09
CA CYS A 48 -17.70 9.72 -3.94
C CYS A 48 -16.85 8.74 -4.76
N HIS A 49 -16.90 8.85 -6.09
CA HIS A 49 -16.12 7.99 -7.00
C HIS A 49 -14.60 8.17 -6.85
N ARG A 50 -14.14 9.25 -6.20
CA ARG A 50 -12.72 9.56 -6.03
C ARG A 50 -12.15 9.17 -4.68
N CYS A 51 -12.89 9.39 -3.58
CA CYS A 51 -12.36 9.16 -2.22
C CYS A 51 -13.18 8.17 -1.39
N GLY A 52 -14.24 7.58 -1.95
CA GLY A 52 -15.04 6.55 -1.27
C GLY A 52 -16.01 7.05 -0.19
N ASN A 53 -15.89 8.29 0.30
CA ASN A 53 -16.80 8.82 1.33
C ASN A 53 -18.25 8.91 0.85
N ALA A 54 -19.19 8.65 1.77
CA ALA A 54 -20.62 8.79 1.51
C ALA A 54 -20.98 10.21 1.06
N ALA A 55 -21.76 10.30 -0.01
CA ALA A 55 -22.27 11.56 -0.50
C ALA A 55 -23.24 12.16 0.53
N GLY A 56 -22.93 13.35 1.04
CA GLY A 56 -23.73 14.03 2.06
C GLY A 56 -23.31 13.77 3.51
N ALA A 57 -22.27 12.97 3.76
CA ALA A 57 -21.69 12.89 5.10
C ALA A 57 -21.10 14.25 5.52
N PRO A 58 -21.30 14.70 6.77
CA PRO A 58 -20.64 15.90 7.27
C PRO A 58 -19.13 15.71 7.12
N GLY A 59 -18.49 16.63 6.40
CA GLY A 59 -17.04 16.61 6.25
C GLY A 59 -16.41 16.71 7.64
N VAL A 60 -15.65 15.69 8.05
CA VAL A 60 -14.73 15.84 9.16
C VAL A 60 -13.68 16.83 8.67
N ARG A 61 -13.83 18.10 9.04
CA ARG A 61 -12.77 19.08 8.84
C ARG A 61 -11.62 18.59 9.69
N SER A 62 -10.55 18.08 9.07
CA SER A 62 -9.26 18.04 9.75
C SER A 62 -8.99 19.47 10.21
N ALA A 63 -8.94 19.68 11.52
CA ALA A 63 -8.66 20.96 12.12
C ALA A 63 -7.24 21.38 11.73
N ALA A 64 -7.12 22.05 10.59
CA ALA A 64 -5.90 22.70 10.19
C ALA A 64 -5.66 23.89 11.13
N GLY A 65 -4.73 23.67 12.07
CA GLY A 65 -3.83 24.68 12.61
C GLY A 65 -4.46 25.84 13.36
N ALA A 66 -4.66 25.67 14.66
CA ALA A 66 -4.59 26.81 15.58
C ALA A 66 -3.13 27.31 15.63
N THR A 67 -2.94 28.57 15.26
CA THR A 67 -1.68 29.28 15.15
C THR A 67 -0.92 29.34 16.48
N THR A 68 0.16 28.56 16.64
CA THR A 68 1.18 28.71 17.69
C THR A 68 2.56 28.96 17.07
N LEU A 69 2.61 29.97 16.21
CA LEU A 69 3.80 30.32 15.42
C LEU A 69 5.08 30.65 16.23
N PRO A 70 5.07 31.15 17.49
CA PRO A 70 6.31 31.38 18.22
C PRO A 70 7.00 30.10 18.73
N TRP A 71 6.22 29.08 19.12
CA TRP A 71 6.74 27.85 19.75
C TRP A 71 7.24 26.83 18.72
N ALA A 72 6.68 26.86 17.51
CA ALA A 72 7.14 26.03 16.40
C ALA A 72 8.58 26.36 15.99
N ILE A 73 8.97 27.64 16.01
CA ILE A 73 10.33 28.07 15.66
C ILE A 73 11.35 27.56 16.68
N ALA A 74 11.03 27.64 17.98
CA ALA A 74 11.90 27.10 19.03
C ALA A 74 12.06 25.58 18.94
N GLY A 75 10.97 24.85 18.65
CA GLY A 75 11.01 23.41 18.42
C GLY A 75 11.85 23.02 17.19
N ILE A 76 11.66 23.72 16.06
CA ILE A 76 12.43 23.48 14.84
C ILE A 76 13.92 23.80 15.04
N ALA A 77 14.25 24.89 15.74
CA ALA A 77 15.64 25.25 16.03
C ALA A 77 16.33 24.20 16.91
N LEU A 78 15.63 23.67 17.92
CA LEU A 78 16.16 22.61 18.79
C LEU A 78 16.39 21.32 18.00
N VAL A 79 15.42 20.89 17.19
CA VAL A 79 15.54 19.69 16.36
C VAL A 79 16.67 19.84 15.33
N ALA A 80 16.77 21.01 14.68
CA ALA A 80 17.84 21.31 13.74
C ALA A 80 19.22 21.26 14.44
N PHE A 81 19.33 21.81 15.65
CA PHE A 81 20.58 21.79 16.40
C PHE A 81 20.99 20.36 16.80
N VAL A 82 20.04 19.54 17.27
CA VAL A 82 20.28 18.13 17.60
C VAL A 82 20.68 17.33 16.35
N ALA A 83 19.99 17.55 15.22
CA ALA A 83 20.32 16.91 13.94
C ALA A 83 21.70 17.34 13.43
N LEU A 84 22.10 18.60 13.65
CA LEU A 84 23.40 19.12 13.23
C LEU A 84 24.53 18.51 14.08
N LEU A 85 24.34 18.35 15.39
CA LEU A 85 25.28 17.66 16.28
C LEU A 85 25.39 16.16 15.95
N ALA A 86 24.28 15.50 15.63
CA ALA A 86 24.29 14.11 15.17
C ALA A 86 25.01 13.98 13.82
N GLY A 87 24.69 14.84 12.85
CA GLY A 87 25.33 14.85 11.52
C GLY A 87 26.82 15.16 11.55
N GLN A 88 27.30 16.00 12.47
CA GLN A 88 28.73 16.25 12.67
C GLN A 88 29.48 15.02 13.22
N ARG A 89 28.82 14.13 13.96
CA ARG A 89 29.40 12.87 14.44
C ARG A 89 29.43 11.76 13.38
N PHE A 90 28.67 11.89 12.29
CA PHE A 90 28.62 10.93 11.19
C PHE A 90 29.26 11.42 9.89
N ARG A 91 29.90 12.60 9.87
CA ARG A 91 30.67 13.09 8.71
C ARG A 91 32.02 12.37 8.60
N SER A 92 31.97 11.17 8.05
CA SER A 92 33.11 10.52 7.39
C SER A 92 32.57 9.78 6.18
N THR A 93 32.38 10.50 5.08
CA THR A 93 32.47 10.05 3.68
C THR A 93 32.23 11.24 2.74
N PRO A 94 33.08 11.47 1.71
CA PRO A 94 32.83 12.49 0.70
C PRO A 94 31.73 12.04 -0.30
N PRO A 95 31.01 12.99 -0.94
CA PRO A 95 29.89 12.66 -1.82
C PRO A 95 30.39 12.22 -3.20
N VAL A 96 29.84 11.10 -3.69
CA VAL A 96 29.84 10.75 -5.11
C VAL A 96 28.72 11.49 -5.82
N ASP A 97 29.02 11.99 -7.01
CA ASP A 97 28.23 12.93 -7.79
C ASP A 97 26.79 12.48 -8.03
N ALA A 98 25.85 13.33 -7.60
CA ALA A 98 24.41 13.26 -7.85
C ALA A 98 24.02 13.48 -9.34
N ALA A 99 24.98 13.37 -10.26
CA ALA A 99 24.78 13.56 -11.71
C ALA A 99 24.38 12.26 -12.44
N GLN A 100 24.53 11.08 -11.84
CA GLN A 100 24.17 9.79 -12.47
C GLN A 100 22.75 9.30 -12.15
N ALA A 101 22.09 9.87 -11.14
CA ALA A 101 20.75 9.42 -10.71
C ALA A 101 19.59 9.98 -11.55
N GLN A 102 19.83 11.00 -12.40
CA GLN A 102 18.79 11.64 -13.21
C GLN A 102 18.71 11.12 -14.67
N ALA A 103 19.64 10.26 -15.09
CA ALA A 103 19.69 9.76 -16.48
C ALA A 103 18.77 8.54 -16.76
N GLN A 104 18.09 7.98 -15.75
CA GLN A 104 17.27 6.75 -15.93
C GLN A 104 15.74 6.96 -15.85
N ALA A 105 15.27 8.21 -15.70
CA ALA A 105 13.85 8.49 -15.45
C ALA A 105 13.10 9.19 -16.61
N GLN A 106 13.69 9.29 -17.81
CA GLN A 106 12.99 9.88 -18.96
C GLN A 106 13.18 8.99 -20.19
N GLY A 107 12.11 8.26 -20.53
CA GLY A 107 12.05 7.40 -21.71
C GLY A 107 10.62 7.09 -22.08
N ALA A 108 9.95 8.06 -22.72
CA ALA A 108 8.78 7.83 -23.57
C ALA A 108 9.00 8.65 -24.87
N PRO A 109 8.84 8.06 -26.07
CA PRO A 109 9.29 8.67 -27.31
C PRO A 109 8.22 9.61 -27.89
N GLN A 110 8.68 10.76 -28.42
CA GLN A 110 7.98 11.48 -29.47
C GLN A 110 8.77 11.26 -30.77
N GLY A 111 8.08 10.79 -31.82
CA GLY A 111 8.55 10.93 -33.21
C GLY A 111 8.59 12.41 -33.59
N GLU A 112 9.26 12.87 -34.64
CA GLU A 112 9.77 12.27 -35.86
C GLU A 112 10.84 13.23 -36.44
N ASP A 113 11.61 12.72 -37.40
CA ASP A 113 12.38 13.44 -38.43
C ASP A 113 13.73 14.11 -38.07
N ALA A 114 14.83 13.46 -38.49
CA ALA A 114 15.61 13.87 -39.68
C ALA A 114 17.05 13.26 -39.71
N ARG A 115 17.28 12.43 -40.74
CA ARG A 115 18.49 12.30 -41.60
C ARG A 115 19.90 12.33 -40.98
N GLY A 116 20.56 11.16 -41.07
CA GLY A 116 21.77 10.98 -41.89
C GLY A 116 23.14 10.98 -41.19
N GLY A 117 23.89 9.87 -41.36
CA GLY A 117 25.34 9.79 -41.11
C GLY A 117 25.76 8.53 -40.34
N GLY A 118 26.68 7.74 -40.89
CA GLY A 118 26.95 6.35 -40.47
C GLY A 118 28.19 6.08 -39.60
N ALA A 119 28.25 4.81 -39.17
CA ALA A 119 29.32 4.00 -38.52
C ALA A 119 29.57 4.19 -37.01
N PRO A 120 30.08 3.16 -36.26
CA PRO A 120 30.23 1.70 -36.48
C PRO A 120 29.45 0.84 -35.42
N PRO A 121 29.49 -0.51 -35.44
CA PRO A 121 28.57 -1.34 -34.65
C PRO A 121 29.14 -1.68 -33.28
N ASP A 122 28.60 -1.07 -32.22
CA ASP A 122 28.90 -1.48 -30.85
C ASP A 122 27.62 -1.80 -30.07
N ALA A 123 27.65 -3.01 -29.50
CA ALA A 123 26.91 -3.50 -28.35
C ALA A 123 25.46 -2.98 -28.21
N SER A 124 24.55 -3.72 -28.82
CA SER A 124 23.11 -3.67 -28.56
C SER A 124 22.82 -3.53 -27.06
N ALA A 125 22.31 -2.35 -26.70
CA ALA A 125 21.55 -2.09 -25.50
C ALA A 125 20.44 -3.15 -25.39
N GLN A 126 20.63 -4.12 -24.51
CA GLN A 126 19.54 -4.99 -24.06
C GLN A 126 18.60 -4.13 -23.21
N GLY A 127 17.69 -3.42 -23.87
CA GLY A 127 16.52 -2.86 -23.23
C GLY A 127 15.81 -3.97 -22.46
N VAL A 128 15.56 -3.74 -21.17
CA VAL A 128 14.78 -4.64 -20.33
C VAL A 128 13.44 -4.85 -21.00
N ARG A 129 13.24 -6.00 -21.65
CA ARG A 129 11.91 -6.38 -22.14
C ARG A 129 11.00 -6.48 -20.92
N ALA A 130 9.88 -5.76 -20.96
CA ALA A 130 8.82 -5.93 -19.98
C ALA A 130 8.44 -7.42 -19.93
N PRO A 131 8.33 -8.03 -18.74
CA PRO A 131 7.99 -9.44 -18.65
C PRO A 131 6.67 -9.76 -19.35
N ASP A 132 6.62 -10.82 -20.16
CA ASP A 132 5.37 -11.31 -20.76
C ASP A 132 4.47 -11.89 -19.66
N ILE A 133 3.32 -11.25 -19.43
CA ILE A 133 2.33 -11.64 -18.41
C ILE A 133 1.12 -12.35 -19.02
N SER A 134 1.01 -12.40 -20.36
CA SER A 134 -0.19 -12.88 -21.04
C SER A 134 -0.39 -14.40 -20.91
N ASN A 135 0.67 -15.13 -20.56
CA ASN A 135 0.67 -16.58 -20.40
C ASN A 135 0.75 -17.05 -18.93
N MET A 136 0.72 -16.14 -17.95
CA MET A 136 0.80 -16.49 -16.52
C MET A 136 -0.58 -16.70 -15.90
N SER A 137 -0.71 -17.67 -15.00
CA SER A 137 -1.90 -17.82 -14.15
C SER A 137 -2.10 -16.61 -13.21
N PRO A 138 -3.31 -16.38 -12.69
CA PRO A 138 -3.55 -15.33 -11.70
C PRO A 138 -2.62 -15.42 -10.48
N ARG A 139 -2.37 -16.65 -9.99
CA ARG A 139 -1.47 -16.89 -8.85
C ARG A 139 -0.03 -16.52 -9.19
N GLU A 140 0.50 -16.97 -10.33
CA GLU A 140 1.89 -16.65 -10.73
C GLU A 140 2.10 -15.14 -10.91
N ARG A 141 1.10 -14.42 -11.43
CA ARG A 141 1.18 -12.95 -11.52
C ARG A 141 1.24 -12.29 -10.15
N ALA A 142 0.46 -12.79 -9.18
CA ALA A 142 0.49 -12.30 -7.81
C ALA A 142 1.84 -12.58 -7.14
N ASP A 143 2.37 -13.78 -7.29
CA ASP A 143 3.65 -14.21 -6.71
C ASP A 143 4.83 -13.37 -7.22
N ARG A 144 4.87 -13.04 -8.52
CA ARG A 144 5.93 -12.17 -9.05
C ARG A 144 5.86 -10.76 -8.48
N LEU A 145 4.66 -10.27 -8.20
CA LEU A 145 4.48 -8.97 -7.58
C LEU A 145 4.85 -9.01 -6.10
N TYR A 146 4.53 -10.10 -5.40
CA TYR A 146 5.01 -10.38 -4.05
C TYR A 146 6.54 -10.32 -3.98
N ASP A 147 7.25 -11.08 -4.82
CA ASP A 147 8.71 -11.11 -4.85
C ASP A 147 9.31 -9.71 -5.07
N ARG A 148 8.65 -8.89 -5.91
CA ARG A 148 9.06 -7.51 -6.15
C ARG A 148 8.87 -6.65 -4.90
N ILE A 149 7.71 -6.73 -4.25
CA ILE A 149 7.41 -5.94 -3.06
C ILE A 149 8.32 -6.33 -1.90
N MET A 150 8.50 -7.63 -1.63
CA MET A 150 9.35 -8.11 -0.54
C MET A 150 10.82 -7.73 -0.77
N ARG A 151 11.34 -7.82 -1.99
CA ARG A 151 12.68 -7.31 -2.30
C ARG A 151 12.80 -5.82 -2.02
N LEU A 152 11.85 -5.01 -2.46
CA LEU A 152 11.85 -3.56 -2.20
C LEU A 152 11.79 -3.26 -0.69
N ASP A 153 11.04 -4.05 0.06
CA ASP A 153 10.95 -3.95 1.51
C ASP A 153 12.32 -4.22 2.18
N THR A 154 12.99 -5.30 1.78
CA THR A 154 14.34 -5.63 2.28
C THR A 154 15.39 -4.59 1.91
N GLU A 155 15.24 -3.92 0.75
CA GLU A 155 16.08 -2.81 0.32
C GLU A 155 15.76 -1.48 1.03
N GLY A 156 14.74 -1.45 1.91
CA GLY A 156 14.31 -0.25 2.62
C GLY A 156 13.56 0.77 1.75
N LYS A 157 13.14 0.40 0.53
CA LYS A 157 12.47 1.28 -0.44
C LYS A 157 10.97 1.41 -0.14
N LYS A 158 10.64 2.00 1.01
CA LYS A 158 9.27 2.07 1.54
C LYS A 158 8.27 2.76 0.59
N ASP A 159 8.65 3.84 -0.08
CA ASP A 159 7.77 4.50 -1.05
C ASP A 159 7.38 3.57 -2.21
N SER A 160 8.33 2.74 -2.67
CA SER A 160 8.05 1.74 -3.72
C SER A 160 7.19 0.60 -3.19
N VAL A 161 7.39 0.15 -1.95
CA VAL A 161 6.51 -0.84 -1.32
C VAL A 161 5.07 -0.32 -1.28
N LEU A 162 4.86 0.90 -0.80
CA LEU A 162 3.53 1.51 -0.72
C LEU A 162 2.89 1.72 -2.09
N PHE A 163 3.70 2.02 -3.11
CA PHE A 163 3.22 2.15 -4.48
C PHE A 163 2.71 0.82 -5.06
N PHE A 164 3.46 -0.28 -4.87
CA PHE A 164 3.12 -1.59 -5.47
C PHE A 164 2.19 -2.44 -4.62
N ALA A 165 2.12 -2.24 -3.29
CA ALA A 165 1.32 -3.06 -2.39
C ALA A 165 -0.16 -3.17 -2.75
N PRO A 166 -0.88 -2.07 -3.13
CA PRO A 166 -2.28 -2.19 -3.55
C PRO A 166 -2.48 -3.13 -4.74
N MET A 167 -1.54 -3.11 -5.69
CA MET A 167 -1.57 -4.03 -6.84
C MET A 167 -1.33 -5.48 -6.41
N GLY A 168 -0.40 -5.72 -5.48
CA GLY A 168 -0.12 -7.05 -4.94
C GLY A 168 -1.31 -7.65 -4.19
N ILE A 169 -1.91 -6.85 -3.30
CA ILE A 169 -3.12 -7.21 -2.56
C ILE A 169 -4.26 -7.55 -3.54
N ALA A 170 -4.50 -6.68 -4.52
CA ALA A 170 -5.55 -6.92 -5.52
C ALA A 170 -5.29 -8.18 -6.36
N ALA A 171 -4.03 -8.50 -6.68
CA ALA A 171 -3.67 -9.70 -7.42
C ALA A 171 -4.01 -10.98 -6.65
N TYR A 172 -3.71 -11.03 -5.33
CA TYR A 172 -4.10 -12.17 -4.50
C TYR A 172 -5.61 -12.24 -4.25
N GLN A 173 -6.30 -11.11 -4.12
CA GLN A 173 -7.77 -11.08 -4.02
C GLN A 173 -8.46 -11.65 -5.26
N ALA A 174 -7.80 -11.61 -6.42
CA ALA A 174 -8.31 -12.21 -7.66
C ALA A 174 -8.06 -13.73 -7.76
N VAL A 175 -7.25 -14.31 -6.86
CA VAL A 175 -7.04 -15.76 -6.79
C VAL A 175 -8.27 -16.42 -6.16
N SER A 176 -8.86 -17.37 -6.88
CA SER A 176 -10.00 -18.16 -6.40
C SER A 176 -9.53 -19.17 -5.34
N ASP A 177 -10.26 -19.27 -4.22
CA ASP A 177 -9.95 -20.18 -3.10
C ASP A 177 -8.47 -20.15 -2.64
N PRO A 178 -8.00 -19.03 -2.06
CA PRO A 178 -6.61 -18.91 -1.66
C PRO A 178 -6.29 -19.89 -0.52
N ASP A 179 -5.25 -20.69 -0.74
CA ASP A 179 -4.62 -21.59 0.22
C ASP A 179 -3.83 -20.82 1.30
N ALA A 180 -3.22 -21.53 2.24
CA ALA A 180 -2.47 -20.89 3.31
C ALA A 180 -1.25 -20.10 2.81
N ASP A 181 -0.65 -20.53 1.70
CA ASP A 181 0.49 -19.87 1.06
C ASP A 181 0.07 -18.50 0.47
N ALA A 182 -0.98 -18.48 -0.37
CA ALA A 182 -1.50 -17.24 -0.97
C ALA A 182 -1.95 -16.23 0.10
N ARG A 183 -2.61 -16.72 1.16
CA ARG A 183 -3.05 -15.88 2.28
C ARG A 183 -1.87 -15.31 3.04
N PHE A 184 -0.83 -16.10 3.27
CA PHE A 184 0.38 -15.64 3.91
C PHE A 184 1.06 -14.55 3.08
N ASP A 185 1.21 -14.77 1.77
CA ASP A 185 1.83 -13.79 0.85
C ASP A 185 1.08 -12.45 0.82
N MET A 186 -0.25 -12.49 0.67
CA MET A 186 -1.10 -11.31 0.75
C MET A 186 -1.01 -10.62 2.11
N GLY A 187 -0.97 -11.41 3.18
CA GLY A 187 -0.80 -10.92 4.54
C GLY A 187 0.52 -10.21 4.75
N ARG A 188 1.63 -10.77 4.26
CA ARG A 188 2.97 -10.18 4.32
C ARG A 188 3.05 -8.86 3.58
N ILE A 189 2.51 -8.78 2.35
CA ILE A 189 2.38 -7.51 1.62
C ILE A 189 1.61 -6.48 2.46
N SER A 190 0.52 -6.92 3.09
CA SER A 190 -0.32 -6.06 3.91
C SER A 190 0.40 -5.58 5.18
N VAL A 191 1.24 -6.41 5.82
CA VAL A 191 2.08 -6.00 6.95
C VAL A 191 3.07 -4.91 6.54
N VAL A 192 3.85 -5.13 5.47
CA VAL A 192 4.89 -4.17 5.05
C VAL A 192 4.30 -2.86 4.51
N ALA A 193 3.06 -2.90 4.04
CA ALA A 193 2.31 -1.73 3.60
C ALA A 193 1.53 -1.02 4.73
N GLY A 194 1.52 -1.57 5.96
CA GLY A 194 0.74 -1.03 7.07
C GLY A 194 -0.78 -1.28 6.99
N ALA A 195 -1.24 -2.11 6.05
CA ALA A 195 -2.63 -2.54 5.92
C ALA A 195 -2.97 -3.66 6.93
N LEU A 196 -2.73 -3.40 8.21
CA LEU A 196 -2.80 -4.41 9.28
C LEU A 196 -4.16 -5.13 9.41
N PRO A 197 -5.32 -4.48 9.19
CA PRO A 197 -6.61 -5.19 9.21
C PRO A 197 -6.70 -6.30 8.14
N VAL A 198 -6.11 -6.08 6.96
CA VAL A 198 -6.07 -7.09 5.88
C VAL A 198 -5.15 -8.23 6.29
N ALA A 199 -3.94 -7.91 6.76
CA ALA A 199 -2.99 -8.92 7.24
C ALA A 199 -3.57 -9.77 8.37
N LYS A 200 -4.29 -9.14 9.31
CA LYS A 200 -4.98 -9.83 10.40
C LYS A 200 -6.03 -10.80 9.88
N SER A 201 -6.88 -10.36 8.95
CA SER A 201 -7.92 -11.20 8.35
C SER A 201 -7.34 -12.45 7.68
N GLU A 202 -6.20 -12.33 7.01
CA GLU A 202 -5.53 -13.48 6.39
C GLU A 202 -4.94 -14.44 7.43
N ALA A 203 -4.29 -13.93 8.47
CA ALA A 203 -3.81 -14.76 9.58
C ALA A 203 -4.95 -15.51 10.26
N ASP A 204 -6.05 -14.82 10.57
CA ASP A 204 -7.24 -15.40 11.19
C ASP A 204 -7.84 -16.49 10.30
N SER A 205 -7.88 -16.28 8.98
CA SER A 205 -8.42 -17.26 8.02
C SER A 205 -7.58 -18.54 7.95
N ILE A 206 -6.24 -18.42 8.00
CA ILE A 206 -5.34 -19.58 8.08
C ILE A 206 -5.58 -20.34 9.38
N LEU A 207 -5.62 -19.62 10.51
CA LEU A 207 -5.73 -20.20 11.85
C LEU A 207 -7.13 -20.77 12.14
N ALA A 208 -8.17 -20.25 11.51
CA ALA A 208 -9.52 -20.82 11.59
C ALA A 208 -9.59 -22.21 10.95
N LYS A 209 -8.85 -22.45 9.86
CA LYS A 209 -8.74 -23.77 9.22
C LYS A 209 -7.81 -24.70 10.00
N GLN A 210 -6.65 -24.18 10.44
CA GLN A 210 -5.62 -24.95 11.13
C GLN A 210 -4.99 -24.11 12.26
N PRO A 211 -5.44 -24.26 13.52
CA PRO A 211 -5.04 -23.39 14.65
C PRO A 211 -3.54 -23.37 14.97
N THR A 212 -2.80 -24.40 14.55
CA THR A 212 -1.36 -24.55 14.77
C THR A 212 -0.52 -24.22 13.55
N HIS A 213 -1.12 -23.84 12.42
CA HIS A 213 -0.41 -23.64 11.16
C HIS A 213 0.65 -22.53 11.28
N LEU A 214 1.91 -22.86 10.97
CA LEU A 214 3.04 -21.96 11.26
C LEU A 214 2.92 -20.62 10.53
N LEU A 215 2.53 -20.59 9.25
CA LEU A 215 2.37 -19.33 8.51
C LEU A 215 1.31 -18.42 9.14
N GLY A 216 0.20 -18.99 9.62
CA GLY A 216 -0.85 -18.22 10.29
C GLY A 216 -0.36 -17.61 11.60
N LEU A 217 0.37 -18.40 12.40
CA LEU A 217 0.94 -17.94 13.67
C LEU A 217 2.04 -16.88 13.46
N VAL A 218 2.92 -17.08 12.49
CA VAL A 218 3.98 -16.13 12.09
C VAL A 218 3.36 -14.81 11.64
N LEU A 219 2.34 -14.85 10.77
CA LEU A 219 1.68 -13.65 10.28
C LEU A 219 0.94 -12.92 11.41
N ALA A 220 0.23 -13.63 12.29
CA ALA A 220 -0.43 -13.03 13.45
C ALA A 220 0.56 -12.35 14.41
N MET A 221 1.73 -12.97 14.63
CA MET A 221 2.81 -12.39 15.41
C MET A 221 3.34 -11.09 14.78
N GLN A 222 3.55 -11.08 13.46
CA GLN A 222 4.01 -9.90 12.73
C GLN A 222 2.99 -8.76 12.76
N VAL A 223 1.69 -9.08 12.62
CA VAL A 223 0.60 -8.10 12.77
C VAL A 223 0.62 -7.50 14.17
N ALA A 224 0.71 -8.33 15.22
CA ALA A 224 0.74 -7.86 16.61
C ALA A 224 1.91 -6.89 16.84
N ARG A 225 3.12 -7.20 16.32
CA ARG A 225 4.28 -6.29 16.38
C ARG A 225 4.03 -4.99 15.64
N ALA A 226 3.52 -5.07 14.42
CA ALA A 226 3.26 -3.88 13.61
C ALA A 226 2.20 -2.97 14.26
N SER A 227 1.29 -3.52 15.07
CA SER A 227 0.32 -2.74 15.86
C SER A 227 0.84 -2.28 17.23
N GLY A 228 2.10 -2.58 17.60
CA GLY A 228 2.66 -2.27 18.91
C GLY A 228 2.21 -3.19 20.05
N ASP A 229 1.54 -4.30 19.73
CA ASP A 229 1.10 -5.32 20.69
C ASP A 229 2.21 -6.34 20.96
N ASN A 230 3.18 -5.94 21.79
CA ASN A 230 4.31 -6.79 22.17
C ASN A 230 3.90 -8.04 22.97
N ALA A 231 2.82 -7.93 23.75
CA ALA A 231 2.29 -9.04 24.53
C ALA A 231 1.67 -10.10 23.61
N GLY A 232 0.84 -9.67 22.66
CA GLY A 232 0.27 -10.54 21.63
C GLY A 232 1.35 -11.18 20.76
N ALA A 233 2.37 -10.42 20.34
CA ALA A 233 3.51 -10.96 19.61
C ALA A 233 4.24 -12.07 20.39
N SER A 234 4.49 -11.84 21.68
CA SER A 234 5.12 -12.84 22.55
C SER A 234 4.25 -14.09 22.72
N ALA A 235 2.93 -13.92 22.82
CA ALA A 235 1.99 -15.03 22.91
C ALA A 235 1.94 -15.88 21.62
N TYR A 236 1.94 -15.24 20.44
CA TYR A 236 2.03 -15.97 19.18
C TYR A 236 3.37 -16.68 19.01
N ARG A 237 4.49 -16.07 19.41
CA ARG A 237 5.80 -16.74 19.41
C ARG A 237 5.78 -18.01 20.25
N ALA A 238 5.21 -17.98 21.46
CA ALA A 238 5.08 -19.16 22.29
C ALA A 238 4.27 -20.28 21.58
N LYS A 239 3.19 -19.92 20.87
CA LYS A 239 2.43 -20.87 20.05
C LYS A 239 3.25 -21.44 18.88
N ILE A 240 4.07 -20.61 18.21
CA ILE A 240 4.97 -21.06 17.13
C ILE A 240 5.93 -22.11 17.68
N HIS A 241 6.61 -21.86 18.80
CA HIS A 241 7.52 -22.85 19.41
C HIS A 241 6.80 -24.14 19.81
N ALA A 242 5.60 -24.05 20.37
CA ALA A 242 4.81 -25.22 20.75
C ALA A 242 4.40 -26.07 19.53
N ALA A 243 4.05 -25.43 18.41
CA ALA A 243 3.58 -26.11 17.20
C ALA A 243 4.71 -26.57 16.27
N GLN A 244 5.89 -25.91 16.30
CA GLN A 244 6.95 -26.04 15.30
C GLN A 244 7.30 -27.49 14.98
N LYS A 245 7.55 -28.32 16.00
CA LYS A 245 8.02 -29.70 15.77
C LYS A 245 6.98 -30.55 15.02
N SER A 246 5.72 -30.49 15.44
CA SER A 246 4.64 -31.27 14.81
C SER A 246 4.25 -30.73 13.45
N GLU A 247 4.28 -29.41 13.26
CA GLU A 247 3.94 -28.79 11.99
C GLU A 247 5.03 -29.01 10.94
N LEU A 248 6.31 -28.80 11.27
CA LEU A 248 7.41 -29.04 10.33
C LEU A 248 7.54 -30.52 9.94
N ALA A 249 7.10 -31.46 10.79
CA ALA A 249 7.06 -32.88 10.45
C ALA A 249 6.08 -33.20 9.29
N LYS A 250 5.11 -32.30 9.01
CA LYS A 250 4.17 -32.45 7.89
C LYS A 250 4.80 -32.19 6.53
N LYS A 251 5.97 -31.55 6.46
CA LYS A 251 6.73 -31.26 5.22
C LYS A 251 5.87 -30.58 4.15
N LEU A 252 5.10 -29.58 4.55
CA LEU A 252 4.29 -28.78 3.63
C LEU A 252 5.22 -27.89 2.79
N SER A 253 4.97 -27.80 1.48
CA SER A 253 5.82 -27.04 0.55
C SER A 253 5.91 -25.55 0.88
N GLU A 254 4.83 -24.99 1.41
CA GLU A 254 4.77 -23.61 1.85
C GLU A 254 5.66 -23.33 3.07
N TYR A 255 5.99 -24.35 3.88
CA TYR A 255 6.96 -24.19 4.97
C TYR A 255 8.39 -24.12 4.45
N ASP A 256 8.70 -24.82 3.36
CA ASP A 256 10.01 -24.73 2.71
C ASP A 256 10.17 -23.35 2.04
N ARG A 257 9.14 -22.90 1.30
CA ARG A 257 9.08 -21.58 0.66
C ARG A 257 9.31 -20.44 1.65
N HIS A 258 8.66 -20.51 2.82
CA HIS A 258 8.71 -19.48 3.87
C HIS A 258 9.60 -19.86 5.05
N SER A 259 10.59 -20.71 4.81
CA SER A 259 11.49 -21.20 5.87
C SER A 259 12.28 -20.07 6.54
N ALA A 260 12.56 -18.97 5.83
CA ALA A 260 13.16 -17.77 6.39
C ALA A 260 12.23 -17.09 7.40
N ASP A 261 10.98 -16.78 7.03
CA ASP A 261 10.01 -16.16 7.93
C ASP A 261 9.74 -17.01 9.19
N ILE A 262 9.66 -18.33 9.03
CA ILE A 262 9.49 -19.27 10.15
C ILE A 262 10.71 -19.22 11.07
N ARG A 263 11.93 -19.27 10.50
CA ARG A 263 13.18 -19.24 11.29
C ARG A 263 13.34 -17.92 12.03
N ASP A 264 13.05 -16.80 11.38
CA ASP A 264 13.14 -15.47 11.98
C ASP A 264 12.15 -15.34 13.14
N ALA A 265 10.93 -15.86 12.98
CA ALA A 265 9.94 -15.87 14.07
C ALA A 265 10.38 -16.69 15.29
N LEU A 266 11.16 -17.75 15.08
CA LEU A 266 11.70 -18.61 16.14
C LEU A 266 12.97 -18.05 16.79
N ALA A 267 13.72 -17.22 16.06
CA ALA A 267 14.94 -16.59 16.55
C ALA A 267 14.67 -15.30 17.34
N ASP A 268 13.50 -14.71 17.16
CA ASP A 268 13.12 -13.43 17.76
C ASP A 268 12.99 -13.53 19.30
N LYS A 269 13.58 -12.56 20.03
CA LYS A 269 13.70 -12.57 21.51
C LYS A 269 12.62 -11.77 22.23
#